data_AF-A0A067LJA9-F1
#
_entry.id   AF-A0A067LJA9-F1
#
_cell.length_a   1.000
_cell.length_b   1.000
_cell.length_c   1.000
_cell.angle_alpha   90.00
_cell.angle_beta   90.00
_cell.angle_gamma   90.00
#
_symmetry.space_group_name_H-M   'P 1'
#
loop_
_entity.id
_entity.type
_entity.pdbx_description
1 polymer ?
#
loop_
_entity_poly.entity_id
_entity_poly.type
_entity_poly.pdbx_seq_one_letter_code
_entity_poly.pdbx_strand_id
1 'polypeptide(L)'
;MKLIEKIGDAYRVVGAPEGNTDEAGTEAADGANMEEDNPPPFTSSFGAGTSGAGPSFQGTSNMSNDEVLARMMSRMDLFDTRLNGMETIIADRFQSIEIMNGSLDSRMDTMQGQLQTILQLLQPPPPPEN
;
A
#
# COMPACT_ATOMS: atom_id res chain seq x y z
N MET A 1 -17.97 -13.31 -6.57
CA MET A 1 -17.20 -14.14 -5.61
C MET A 1 -15.99 -14.69 -6.34
N LYS A 2 -14.77 -14.42 -5.86
CA LYS A 2 -13.53 -14.96 -6.45
C LYS A 2 -13.05 -16.13 -5.59
N LEU A 3 -12.80 -17.28 -6.21
CA LEU A 3 -12.25 -18.45 -5.53
C LEU A 3 -10.74 -18.27 -5.37
N ILE A 4 -10.27 -18.33 -4.13
CA ILE A 4 -8.84 -18.37 -3.79
C ILE A 4 -8.48 -19.81 -3.50
N GLU A 5 -7.44 -20.34 -4.14
CA GLU A 5 -6.89 -21.67 -3.82
C GLU A 5 -5.56 -21.55 -3.07
N LYS A 6 -5.32 -22.47 -2.13
CA LYS A 6 -4.07 -22.59 -1.38
C LYS A 6 -3.23 -23.70 -2.00
N ILE A 7 -2.02 -23.37 -2.44
CA ILE A 7 -1.05 -24.31 -2.99
C ILE A 7 0.24 -24.18 -2.16
N GLY A 8 0.51 -25.16 -1.30
CA GLY A 8 1.61 -25.05 -0.32
C GLY A 8 1.36 -23.91 0.67
N ASP A 9 2.33 -23.01 0.82
CA ASP A 9 2.22 -21.83 1.70
C ASP A 9 1.73 -20.56 0.97
N ALA A 10 1.47 -20.65 -0.34
CA ALA A 10 1.00 -19.52 -1.15
C ALA A 10 -0.48 -19.66 -1.52
N TYR A 11 -1.14 -18.51 -1.66
CA TYR A 11 -2.51 -18.42 -2.14
C TYR A 11 -2.52 -17.75 -3.52
N ARG A 12 -3.27 -18.30 -4.48
CA ARG A 12 -3.53 -17.63 -5.76
C ARG A 12 -5.01 -17.55 -6.07
N VAL A 13 -5.39 -16.51 -6.81
CA VAL A 13 -6.75 -16.32 -7.32
C VAL A 13 -6.93 -17.26 -8.51
N VAL A 14 -7.91 -18.16 -8.44
CA VAL A 14 -8.20 -19.10 -9.53
C VAL A 14 -8.80 -18.33 -10.70
N GLY A 15 -8.07 -18.25 -11.82
CA GLY A 15 -8.58 -17.82 -13.12
C GLY A 15 -8.16 -16.45 -13.63
N ALA A 16 -7.11 -15.79 -13.11
CA ALA A 16 -6.58 -14.58 -13.72
C ALA A 16 -5.53 -14.93 -14.80
N PRO A 17 -5.70 -14.51 -16.07
CA PRO A 17 -4.69 -14.70 -17.11
C PRO A 17 -3.50 -13.76 -16.90
N GLU A 18 -2.29 -14.26 -17.16
CA GLU A 18 -1.04 -13.48 -17.16
C GLU A 18 -1.12 -12.35 -18.18
N GLY A 19 -1.07 -11.10 -17.71
CA GLY A 19 -1.04 -9.90 -18.52
C GLY A 19 0.35 -9.27 -18.48
N ASN A 20 1.06 -9.41 -19.59
CA ASN A 20 2.27 -8.69 -19.97
C ASN A 20 1.90 -7.38 -20.67
N THR A 21 2.49 -6.23 -20.35
CA THR A 21 2.97 -5.23 -21.34
C THR A 21 3.74 -4.08 -20.70
N ASP A 22 4.84 -3.75 -21.37
CA ASP A 22 5.75 -2.62 -21.16
C ASP A 22 5.16 -1.24 -21.57
N GLU A 23 5.82 -0.21 -21.03
CA GLU A 23 6.27 1.05 -21.67
C GLU A 23 5.50 2.39 -21.53
N ALA A 24 6.32 3.38 -21.13
CA ALA A 24 6.38 4.79 -21.53
C ALA A 24 5.55 5.86 -20.78
N GLY A 25 6.27 6.81 -20.17
CA GLY A 25 5.73 8.12 -19.79
C GLY A 25 6.54 8.87 -18.74
N THR A 26 7.67 9.46 -19.13
CA THR A 26 8.40 10.48 -18.34
C THR A 26 7.57 11.75 -18.15
N GLU A 27 7.40 12.20 -16.90
CA GLU A 27 7.23 13.62 -16.60
C GLU A 27 7.76 13.97 -15.20
N ALA A 28 8.59 15.01 -15.20
CA ALA A 28 9.30 15.56 -14.06
C ALA A 28 8.53 16.75 -13.46
N ALA A 29 8.92 17.11 -12.22
CA ALA A 29 8.39 18.19 -11.39
C ALA A 29 7.00 17.89 -10.82
N ASP A 30 6.72 18.09 -9.54
CA ASP A 30 7.02 19.26 -8.73
C ASP A 30 6.99 18.87 -7.24
N GLY A 31 7.82 19.51 -6.42
CA GLY A 31 7.92 19.27 -5.00
C GLY A 31 6.70 19.79 -4.24
N ALA A 32 5.61 19.03 -4.25
CA ALA A 32 4.44 19.31 -3.43
C ALA A 32 4.62 18.67 -2.05
N ASN A 33 4.95 19.54 -1.09
CA ASN A 33 4.75 19.39 0.34
C ASN A 33 3.39 18.73 0.66
N MET A 34 3.36 17.41 0.81
CA MET A 34 2.21 16.70 1.37
C MET A 34 2.36 16.71 2.89
N GLU A 35 1.76 17.73 3.52
CA GLU A 35 1.54 17.72 4.96
C GLU A 35 0.80 16.42 5.30
N GLU A 36 1.48 15.59 6.08
CA GLU A 36 1.01 14.31 6.58
C GLU A 36 -0.22 14.55 7.46
N ASP A 37 -1.41 14.57 6.85
CA ASP A 37 -2.68 14.55 7.56
C ASP A 37 -2.85 13.15 8.18
N ASN A 38 -2.16 12.95 9.30
CA ASN A 38 -2.29 11.76 10.12
C ASN A 38 -3.76 11.66 10.55
N PRO A 39 -4.52 10.65 10.07
CA PRO A 39 -5.93 10.55 10.40
C PRO A 39 -6.06 10.45 11.93
N PRO A 40 -7.06 11.14 12.52
CA PRO A 40 -7.18 11.21 13.96
C PRO A 40 -7.25 9.79 14.55
N PRO A 41 -6.56 9.54 15.68
CA PRO A 41 -6.49 8.22 16.27
C PRO A 41 -7.91 7.68 16.50
N PHE A 42 -8.08 6.39 16.25
CA PHE A 42 -9.36 5.69 16.36
C PHE A 42 -10.05 6.02 17.69
N THR A 43 -11.08 6.86 17.64
CA THR A 43 -12.01 7.03 18.76
C THR A 43 -12.99 5.85 18.73
N SER A 44 -12.48 4.67 19.08
CA SER A 44 -13.33 3.55 19.42
C SER A 44 -14.08 3.90 20.71
N SER A 45 -15.36 4.26 20.57
CA SER A 45 -16.28 4.37 21.70
C SER A 45 -16.60 2.97 22.22
N PHE A 46 -15.63 2.35 22.88
CA PHE A 46 -15.86 1.25 23.81
C PHE A 46 -15.31 1.72 25.15
N GLY A 47 -16.23 2.15 26.01
CA GLY A 47 -15.94 2.79 27.29
C GLY A 47 -15.08 1.89 28.19
N ALA A 48 -13.89 2.38 28.50
CA ALA A 48 -13.13 1.92 29.66
C ALA A 48 -13.85 2.39 30.93
N GLY A 49 -14.25 1.42 31.76
CA GLY A 49 -15.03 1.66 32.96
C GLY A 49 -14.28 2.51 34.00
N THR A 50 -14.81 3.69 34.27
CA THR A 50 -14.66 4.36 35.57
C THR A 50 -16.05 4.48 36.18
N SER A 51 -16.23 3.82 37.30
CA SER A 51 -17.45 3.81 38.10
C SER A 51 -17.78 5.23 38.61
N GLY A 52 -19.02 5.68 38.40
CA GLY A 52 -19.57 6.90 39.02
C GLY A 52 -20.32 7.80 38.04
N ALA A 53 -21.65 7.78 38.12
CA ALA A 53 -22.62 8.47 37.27
C ALA A 53 -22.72 7.90 35.85
N GLY A 54 -23.58 6.88 35.70
CA GLY A 54 -24.00 6.41 34.38
C GLY A 54 -24.67 7.52 33.57
N PRO A 55 -24.67 7.42 32.23
CA PRO A 55 -25.40 8.36 31.41
C PRO A 55 -26.85 8.35 31.89
N SER A 56 -27.38 9.51 32.28
CA SER A 56 -28.82 9.66 32.39
C SER A 56 -29.40 9.21 31.06
N PHE A 57 -30.20 8.14 31.06
CA PHE A 57 -30.98 7.73 29.90
C PHE A 57 -31.97 8.85 29.60
N GLN A 58 -31.48 9.84 28.87
CA GLN A 58 -32.20 11.03 28.50
C GLN A 58 -33.00 10.66 27.24
N GLY A 59 -34.20 10.14 27.50
CA GLY A 59 -35.17 9.77 26.48
C GLY A 59 -34.87 8.41 25.85
N THR A 60 -35.81 7.48 25.98
CA THR A 60 -35.97 6.47 24.94
C THR A 60 -36.40 7.22 23.69
N SER A 61 -35.46 7.73 22.89
CA SER A 61 -35.83 8.15 21.54
C SER A 61 -36.31 6.88 20.85
N ASN A 62 -37.62 6.81 20.59
CA ASN A 62 -38.18 5.79 19.72
C ASN A 62 -37.69 6.10 18.31
N MET A 63 -36.42 5.80 18.03
CA MET A 63 -35.88 5.83 16.68
C MET A 63 -36.76 4.90 15.85
N SER A 64 -37.28 5.42 14.74
CA SER A 64 -37.98 4.56 13.80
C SER A 64 -36.98 3.58 13.19
N ASN A 65 -37.48 2.45 12.69
CA ASN A 65 -36.62 1.49 11.97
C ASN A 65 -35.91 2.15 10.77
N ASP A 66 -36.56 3.12 10.13
CA ASP A 66 -35.98 3.88 9.01
C ASP A 66 -34.80 4.75 9.46
N GLU A 67 -34.88 5.35 10.66
CA GLU A 67 -33.78 6.13 11.23
C GLU A 67 -32.58 5.24 11.59
N VAL A 68 -32.85 4.05 12.16
CA VAL A 68 -31.82 3.05 12.43
C VAL A 68 -31.15 2.60 11.14
N LEU A 69 -31.94 2.32 10.09
CA LEU A 69 -31.44 1.92 8.78
C LEU A 69 -30.60 3.03 8.13
N ALA A 70 -31.08 4.28 8.14
CA ALA A 70 -30.34 5.42 7.62
C ALA A 70 -29.00 5.62 8.36
N ARG A 71 -28.98 5.43 9.68
CA ARG A 71 -27.75 5.48 10.48
C ARG A 71 -26.78 4.35 10.14
N MET A 72 -27.29 3.15 9.89
CA MET A 72 -26.47 2.02 9.44
C MET A 72 -25.85 2.28 8.06
N MET A 73 -26.65 2.80 7.12
CA MET A 73 -26.17 3.17 5.78
C MET A 73 -25.10 4.28 5.86
N SER A 74 -25.34 5.32 6.65
CA SER A 74 -24.37 6.39 6.86
C SER A 74 -23.06 5.89 7.49
N ARG A 75 -23.12 4.92 8.41
CA ARG A 75 -21.92 4.29 8.97
C ARG A 75 -21.18 3.43 7.94
N MET A 76 -21.91 2.71 7.09
CA MET A 76 -21.33 1.90 6.03
C MET A 76 -20.58 2.78 5.01
N ASP A 77 -21.18 3.89 4.61
CA ASP A 77 -20.56 4.89 3.70
C ASP A 77 -19.27 5.50 4.30
N LEU A 78 -19.28 5.79 5.61
CA LEU A 78 -18.09 6.24 6.32
C LEU A 78 -16.97 5.20 6.33
N PHE A 79 -17.31 3.92 6.53
CA PHE A 79 -16.33 2.84 6.45
C PHE A 79 -15.80 2.66 5.02
N ASP A 80 -16.67 2.74 4.02
CA ASP A 80 -16.29 2.62 2.61
C ASP A 80 -15.29 3.71 2.21
N THR A 81 -15.60 4.97 2.52
CA THR A 81 -14.71 6.11 2.28
C THR A 81 -13.35 5.91 2.96
N ARG A 82 -13.34 5.44 4.22
CA ARG A 82 -12.09 5.17 4.96
C ARG A 82 -11.31 4.01 4.35
N LEU A 83 -11.98 2.93 3.96
CA LEU A 83 -11.33 1.77 3.35
C LEU A 83 -10.73 2.12 2.00
N ASN A 84 -11.44 2.90 1.17
CA ASN A 84 -10.91 3.42 -0.08
C ASN A 84 -9.69 4.32 0.15
N GLY A 85 -9.71 5.20 1.16
CA GLY A 85 -8.55 6.00 1.52
C GLY A 85 -7.36 5.17 2.03
N MET A 86 -7.60 4.09 2.76
CA MET A 86 -6.55 3.15 3.15
C MET A 86 -5.98 2.39 1.94
N GLU A 87 -6.84 1.96 1.01
CA GLU A 87 -6.44 1.27 -0.21
C GLU A 87 -5.52 2.13 -1.07
N THR A 88 -5.83 3.42 -1.23
CA THR A 88 -4.96 4.34 -2.00
C THR A 88 -3.60 4.53 -1.33
N ILE A 89 -3.56 4.72 0.00
CA ILE A 89 -2.30 4.85 0.76
C ILE A 89 -1.45 3.57 0.62
N ILE A 90 -2.10 2.40 0.67
CA ILE A 90 -1.41 1.12 0.52
C ILE A 90 -0.87 0.98 -0.91
N ALA A 91 -1.66 1.31 -1.93
CA ALA A 91 -1.24 1.26 -3.33
C ALA A 91 -0.05 2.18 -3.61
N ASP A 92 -0.09 3.43 -3.12
CA ASP A 92 1.01 4.40 -3.23
C ASP A 92 2.30 3.87 -2.59
N ARG A 93 2.21 3.32 -1.37
CA ARG A 93 3.37 2.73 -0.69
C ARG A 93 3.97 1.55 -1.46
N PHE A 94 3.14 0.69 -2.04
CA PHE A 94 3.63 -0.42 -2.86
C PHE A 94 4.31 0.07 -4.13
N GLN A 95 3.74 1.07 -4.81
CA GLN A 95 4.35 1.69 -5.98
C GLN A 95 5.71 2.32 -5.65
N SER A 96 5.80 3.02 -4.51
CA SER A 96 7.06 3.60 -4.02
C SER A 96 8.14 2.53 -3.79
N ILE A 97 7.77 1.38 -3.22
CA ILE A 97 8.68 0.24 -3.00
C ILE A 97 9.14 -0.35 -4.33
N GLU A 98 8.24 -0.48 -5.31
CA GLU A 98 8.57 -0.99 -6.64
C GLU A 98 9.60 -0.09 -7.35
N ILE A 99 9.38 1.23 -7.32
CA ILE A 99 10.34 2.21 -7.87
C ILE A 99 11.70 2.12 -7.16
N MET A 100 11.69 2.02 -5.83
CA MET A 100 12.92 1.89 -5.05
C MET A 100 13.68 0.61 -5.41
N ASN A 101 12.98 -0.51 -5.56
CA ASN A 101 13.59 -1.77 -5.95
C ASN A 101 14.21 -1.68 -7.35
N GLY A 102 13.50 -1.11 -8.33
CA GLY A 102 14.06 -0.89 -9.67
C GLY A 102 15.30 0.02 -9.67
N SER A 103 15.31 1.04 -8.81
CA SER A 103 16.47 1.92 -8.61
C SER A 103 17.67 1.18 -7.99
N LEU A 104 17.42 0.30 -7.01
CA LEU A 104 18.47 -0.53 -6.41
C LEU A 104 19.06 -1.52 -7.41
N ASP A 105 18.23 -2.13 -8.25
CA ASP A 105 18.65 -3.05 -9.31
C ASP A 105 19.55 -2.34 -10.33
N SER A 106 19.08 -1.18 -10.84
CA SER A 106 19.86 -0.33 -11.75
C SER A 106 21.22 0.09 -11.17
N ARG A 107 21.25 0.38 -9.86
CA ARG A 107 22.48 0.71 -9.15
C ARG A 107 23.41 -0.50 -9.02
N MET A 108 22.86 -1.69 -8.78
CA MET A 108 23.63 -2.93 -8.70
C MET A 108 24.28 -3.25 -10.05
N ASP A 109 23.53 -3.16 -11.13
CA ASP A 109 24.04 -3.35 -12.51
C ASP A 109 25.18 -2.39 -12.83
N THR A 110 25.01 -1.11 -12.47
CA THR A 110 26.04 -0.10 -12.65
C THR A 110 27.31 -0.44 -11.89
N MET A 111 27.18 -0.80 -10.59
CA MET A 111 28.34 -1.17 -9.78
C MET A 111 29.02 -2.44 -10.29
N GLN A 112 28.25 -3.43 -10.75
CA GLN A 112 28.79 -4.65 -11.34
C GLN A 112 29.57 -4.37 -12.63
N GLY A 113 29.02 -3.55 -13.54
CA GLY A 113 29.71 -3.14 -14.76
C GLY A 113 31.00 -2.35 -14.48
N GLN A 114 30.96 -1.45 -13.49
CA GLN A 114 32.15 -0.72 -13.04
C GLN A 114 33.23 -1.67 -12.49
N LEU A 115 32.85 -2.61 -11.62
CA LEU A 115 33.79 -3.60 -11.07
C LEU A 115 34.40 -4.47 -12.17
N GLN A 116 33.60 -4.92 -13.13
CA GLN A 116 34.09 -5.72 -14.25
C GLN A 116 35.08 -4.96 -15.12
N THR A 117 34.83 -3.67 -15.35
CA THR A 117 35.75 -2.78 -16.08
C THR A 117 37.07 -2.64 -15.35
N ILE A 118 37.04 -2.42 -14.02
CA ILE A 118 38.24 -2.31 -13.20
C ILE A 118 39.05 -3.61 -13.23
N LEU A 119 38.38 -4.76 -13.14
CA LEU A 119 39.04 -6.07 -13.19
C LEU A 119 39.72 -6.32 -14.54
N GLN A 120 39.11 -5.90 -15.66
CA GLN A 120 39.73 -5.99 -16.99
C GLN A 120 40.97 -5.09 -17.11
N LEU A 121 40.93 -3.88 -16.57
CA LEU A 121 42.08 -2.97 -16.56
C LEU A 121 43.25 -3.51 -15.73
N LEU A 122 42.95 -4.34 -14.72
CA LEU A 122 43.96 -4.98 -13.89
C LEU A 122 44.53 -6.27 -14.51
N GLN A 123 43.91 -6.80 -15.58
CA GLN A 123 44.43 -7.98 -16.27
C GLN A 123 45.69 -7.64 -17.08
N PRO A 124 46.74 -8.47 -17.02
CA PRO A 124 47.92 -8.30 -17.85
C PRO A 124 47.55 -8.45 -19.34
N PRO A 125 48.22 -7.71 -20.24
CA PRO A 125 47.98 -7.83 -21.67
C PRO A 125 48.29 -9.27 -22.14
N PRO A 126 47.51 -9.81 -23.08
CA PRO A 126 47.71 -11.16 -23.57
C PRO A 126 49.11 -11.31 -24.19
N PRO A 127 49.76 -12.48 -24.02
CA PRO A 127 51.09 -12.73 -24.57
C PRO A 127 51.05 -12.67 -26.11
N PRO A 128 52.11 -12.15 -26.76
CA PRO A 128 52.17 -12.09 -28.21
C PRO A 128 52.18 -13.50 -28.82
N GLU A 129 51.37 -13.72 -29.86
CA GLU A 129 51.40 -14.94 -30.66
C GLU A 129 52.70 -14.98 -31.49
N ASN A 130 53.47 -16.06 -31.35
CA ASN A 130 54.69 -16.34 -32.13
C ASN A 130 54.36 -17.15 -33.39
#